data_AF-A0A7S0AMI6-F1
#
_entry.id   AF-A0A7S0AMI6-F1
#
_cell.length_a   1.000
_cell.length_b   1.000
_cell.length_c   1.000
_cell.angle_alpha   90.00
_cell.angle_beta   90.00
_cell.angle_gamma   90.00
#
_symmetry.space_group_name_H-M   'P 1'
#
loop_
_entity.id
_entity.type
_entity.pdbx_description
1 polymer ?
#
loop_
_entity_poly.entity_id
_entity_poly.type
_entity_poly.pdbx_seq_one_letter_code
_entity_poly.pdbx_strand_id
1 'polypeptide(L)'
;VDGKEVEGMLATLCGEAASKLDGFAPQTLANTCGGLAVQRVQNATLIAAIGDQVVQRVRAWKGRDLNYNLGEIVWAHAKMGLKCGQLLGQTAEVLSPRLRTVTDWGLCALVW
;
A
#
# COMPACT_ATOMS: atom_id res chain seq x y z
N VAL A 1 -27.37 4.39 8.85
CA VAL A 1 -26.29 5.00 9.65
C VAL A 1 -25.86 6.24 8.90
N ASP A 2 -25.97 7.40 9.53
CA ASP A 2 -25.82 8.71 8.89
C ASP A 2 -24.42 8.86 8.26
N GLY A 3 -24.37 9.21 6.97
CA GLY A 3 -23.12 9.19 6.19
C GLY A 3 -22.04 10.14 6.72
N LYS A 4 -22.46 11.25 7.33
CA LYS A 4 -21.55 12.30 7.81
C LYS A 4 -20.71 11.88 9.02
N GLU A 5 -21.26 11.11 9.95
CA GLU A 5 -20.53 10.65 11.13
C GLU A 5 -19.45 9.62 10.74
N VAL A 6 -19.80 8.71 9.83
CA VAL A 6 -18.87 7.71 9.28
C VAL A 6 -17.75 8.39 8.50
N GLU A 7 -18.06 9.36 7.65
CA GLU A 7 -17.07 10.15 6.91
C GLU A 7 -16.14 10.94 7.85
N GLY A 8 -16.69 11.57 8.90
CA GLY A 8 -15.90 12.32 9.89
C GLY A 8 -14.95 11.42 10.70
N MET A 9 -15.44 10.25 11.13
CA MET A 9 -14.61 9.25 11.81
C MET A 9 -13.49 8.75 10.90
N LEU A 10 -13.79 8.46 9.63
CA LEU A 10 -12.82 7.99 8.66
C LEU A 10 -11.73 9.04 8.36
N ALA A 11 -12.10 10.32 8.23
CA ALA A 11 -11.13 11.40 8.07
C ALA A 11 -10.18 11.49 9.26
N THR A 12 -10.72 11.34 10.48
CA THR A 12 -9.94 11.33 11.73
C THR A 12 -8.98 10.14 11.76
N LEU A 13 -9.46 8.94 11.42
CA LEU A 13 -8.63 7.73 11.34
C LEU A 13 -7.51 7.87 10.31
N CYS A 14 -7.76 8.51 9.16
CA CYS A 14 -6.72 8.76 8.17
C CYS A 14 -5.65 9.71 8.70
N GLY A 15 -6.04 10.78 9.41
CA GLY A 15 -5.09 11.69 10.05
C GLY A 15 -4.22 10.99 11.10
N GLU A 16 -4.83 10.15 11.93
CA GLU A 16 -4.12 9.33 12.92
C GLU A 16 -3.20 8.29 12.28
N ALA A 17 -3.61 7.68 11.17
CA ALA A 17 -2.75 6.76 10.44
C ALA A 17 -1.54 7.50 9.85
N ALA A 18 -1.74 8.68 9.25
CA ALA A 18 -0.68 9.50 8.68
C ALA A 18 0.38 9.88 9.72
N SER A 19 -0.02 10.27 10.93
CA SER A 19 0.92 10.65 12.00
C SER A 19 1.71 9.48 12.58
N LYS A 20 1.26 8.23 12.36
CA LYS A 20 1.86 7.01 12.89
C LYS A 20 2.54 6.14 11.83
N LEU A 21 2.57 6.60 10.57
CA LEU A 21 3.10 5.85 9.43
C LEU A 21 4.51 5.32 9.69
N ASP A 22 5.36 6.08 10.37
CA ASP A 22 6.73 5.66 10.62
C ASP A 22 6.84 4.39 11.46
N GLY A 23 5.86 4.13 12.32
CA GLY A 23 5.78 2.93 13.16
C GLY A 23 5.04 1.77 12.50
N PHE A 24 4.46 1.94 11.31
CA PHE A 24 3.68 0.89 10.68
C PHE A 24 4.59 -0.22 10.13
N ALA A 25 4.24 -1.46 10.49
CA ALA A 25 4.82 -2.65 9.88
C ALA A 25 4.29 -2.81 8.43
N PRO A 26 4.96 -3.61 7.57
CA PRO A 26 4.55 -3.80 6.18
C PRO A 26 3.10 -4.23 6.00
N GLN A 27 2.62 -5.13 6.87
CA GLN A 27 1.23 -5.57 6.86
C GLN A 27 0.24 -4.44 7.20
N THR A 28 0.60 -3.58 8.15
CA THR A 28 -0.23 -2.43 8.52
C THR A 28 -0.33 -1.43 7.37
N LEU A 29 0.79 -1.15 6.69
CA LEU A 29 0.82 -0.32 5.48
C LEU A 29 -0.10 -0.90 4.39
N ALA A 30 0.01 -2.20 4.12
CA ALA A 30 -0.81 -2.89 3.12
C ALA A 30 -2.30 -2.84 3.46
N ASN A 31 -2.68 -3.16 4.70
CA ASN A 31 -4.07 -3.14 5.13
C ASN A 31 -4.68 -1.73 5.06
N THR A 32 -3.94 -0.70 5.48
CA THR A 32 -4.42 0.69 5.37
C THR A 32 -4.60 1.08 3.91
N CYS A 33 -3.62 0.80 3.05
CA CYS A 33 -3.67 1.14 1.63
C CYS A 33 -4.82 0.41 0.91
N GLY A 34 -4.95 -0.90 1.10
CA GLY A 34 -6.00 -1.72 0.51
C GLY A 34 -7.39 -1.32 0.99
N GLY A 35 -7.55 -1.03 2.29
CA GLY A 35 -8.81 -0.54 2.87
C GLY A 35 -9.28 0.76 2.20
N LEU A 36 -8.39 1.75 2.04
CA LEU A 36 -8.69 3.01 1.37
C LEU A 36 -9.09 2.77 -0.10
N ALA A 37 -8.38 1.88 -0.80
CA ALA A 37 -8.65 1.56 -2.19
C ALA A 37 -10.01 0.84 -2.39
N VAL A 38 -10.38 -0.06 -1.49
CA VAL A 38 -11.68 -0.77 -1.54
C VAL A 38 -12.83 0.17 -1.24
N GLN A 39 -12.70 1.02 -0.21
CA GLN A 39 -13.74 1.97 0.16
C GLN A 39 -13.83 3.17 -0.79
N ARG A 40 -12.91 3.27 -1.77
CA ARG A 40 -12.78 4.40 -2.71
C ARG A 40 -12.64 5.74 -1.99
N VAL A 41 -12.02 5.70 -0.82
CA VAL A 41 -11.80 6.89 0.01
C VAL A 41 -10.69 7.67 -0.63
N GLN A 42 -11.01 8.85 -1.15
CA GLN A 42 -10.03 9.71 -1.80
C GLN A 42 -9.15 10.38 -0.74
N ASN A 43 -8.21 9.63 -0.19
CA ASN A 43 -7.08 10.16 0.57
C ASN A 43 -5.78 9.85 -0.16
N ALA A 44 -5.63 10.48 -1.34
CA ALA A 44 -4.47 10.31 -2.19
C ALA A 44 -3.16 10.65 -1.45
N THR A 45 -3.20 11.61 -0.53
CA THR A 45 -2.05 12.02 0.29
C THR A 45 -1.56 10.88 1.18
N LEU A 46 -2.46 10.21 1.92
CA LEU A 46 -2.08 9.09 2.79
C LEU A 46 -1.57 7.90 1.97
N ILE A 47 -2.20 7.60 0.84
CA ILE A 47 -1.75 6.49 -0.03
C ILE A 47 -0.35 6.78 -0.59
N ALA A 48 -0.12 8.00 -1.10
CA ALA A 48 1.20 8.40 -1.58
C ALA A 48 2.26 8.33 -0.47
N ALA A 49 1.93 8.81 0.73
CA ALA A 49 2.83 8.73 1.89
C ALA A 49 3.16 7.27 2.27
N ILE A 50 2.19 6.35 2.17
CA ILE A 50 2.47 4.91 2.31
C ILE A 50 3.46 4.44 1.25
N GLY A 51 3.26 4.83 -0.02
CA GLY A 51 4.18 4.54 -1.11
C GLY A 51 5.61 4.99 -0.83
N ASP A 52 5.79 6.21 -0.33
CA ASP A 52 7.10 6.76 0.05
C ASP A 52 7.76 5.96 1.18
N GLN A 53 6.99 5.56 2.19
CA GLN A 53 7.47 4.71 3.28
C GLN A 53 7.92 3.33 2.78
N VAL A 54 7.22 2.76 1.80
CA VAL A 54 7.62 1.50 1.18
C VAL A 54 8.92 1.67 0.38
N VAL A 55 9.02 2.71 -0.46
CA VAL A 55 10.23 2.99 -1.26
C VAL A 55 11.49 3.06 -0.38
N GLN A 56 11.39 3.67 0.80
CA GLN A 56 12.52 3.79 1.73
C GLN A 56 12.92 2.47 2.41
N ARG A 57 11.97 1.54 2.61
CA ARG A 57 12.13 0.40 3.53
C ARG A 57 12.13 -0.97 2.85
N VAL A 58 11.61 -1.06 1.62
CA VAL A 58 11.31 -2.34 0.93
C VAL A 58 12.53 -3.22 0.72
N ARG A 59 13.74 -2.65 0.62
CA ARG A 59 14.99 -3.41 0.50
C ARG A 59 15.27 -4.32 1.70
N ALA A 60 14.73 -3.98 2.88
CA ALA A 60 14.85 -4.79 4.09
C ALA A 60 13.72 -5.82 4.26
N TRP A 61 12.69 -5.79 3.41
CA TRP A 61 11.52 -6.67 3.52
C TRP A 61 11.84 -8.11 3.11
N LYS A 62 11.12 -9.07 3.68
CA LYS A 62 11.32 -10.51 3.43
C LYS A 62 10.03 -11.30 3.59
N GLY A 63 10.00 -12.52 3.03
CA GLY A 63 8.89 -13.45 3.19
C GLY A 63 7.55 -12.83 2.78
N ARG A 64 6.58 -12.83 3.71
CA ARG A 64 5.22 -12.29 3.49
C ARG A 64 5.22 -10.81 3.07
N ASP A 65 6.19 -10.02 3.53
CA ASP A 65 6.24 -8.60 3.24
C ASP A 65 6.42 -8.33 1.74
N LEU A 66 7.28 -9.12 1.09
CA LEU A 66 7.48 -9.03 -0.36
C LEU A 66 6.43 -9.81 -1.15
N ASN A 67 6.06 -11.00 -0.67
CA ASN A 67 5.20 -11.92 -1.43
C ASN A 67 3.72 -11.56 -1.41
N TYR A 68 3.29 -10.72 -0.46
CA TYR A 68 1.88 -10.35 -0.31
C TYR A 68 1.71 -8.85 -0.09
N ASN A 69 2.34 -8.30 0.96
CA ASN A 69 2.09 -6.91 1.37
C ASN A 69 2.50 -5.89 0.30
N LEU A 70 3.64 -6.11 -0.37
CA LEU A 70 4.09 -5.23 -1.45
C LEU A 70 3.13 -5.21 -2.64
N GLY A 71 2.63 -6.38 -3.06
CA GLY A 71 1.65 -6.50 -4.14
C GLY A 71 0.34 -5.78 -3.82
N GLU A 72 -0.17 -5.94 -2.59
CA GLU A 72 -1.38 -5.24 -2.12
C GLU A 72 -1.24 -3.72 -2.21
N ILE A 73 -0.08 -3.18 -1.83
CA ILE A 73 0.17 -1.73 -1.87
C ILE A 73 0.24 -1.23 -3.31
N VAL A 74 0.92 -1.96 -4.21
CA VAL A 74 0.99 -1.63 -5.65
C VAL A 74 -0.41 -1.64 -6.27
N TRP A 75 -1.18 -2.70 -6.02
CA TRP A 75 -2.57 -2.81 -6.48
C TRP A 75 -3.43 -1.65 -5.98
N ALA A 76 -3.32 -1.28 -4.70
CA ALA A 76 -4.09 -0.20 -4.13
C ALA A 76 -3.78 1.16 -4.79
N HIS A 77 -2.52 1.42 -5.14
CA HIS A 77 -2.13 2.61 -5.90
C HIS A 77 -2.74 2.61 -7.30
N ALA A 78 -2.64 1.49 -8.02
CA ALA A 78 -3.21 1.32 -9.36
C ALA A 78 -4.74 1.51 -9.35
N LYS A 79 -5.43 0.87 -8.39
CA LYS A 79 -6.89 0.97 -8.22
C LYS A 79 -7.38 2.39 -7.95
N MET A 80 -6.57 3.20 -7.30
CA MET A 80 -6.87 4.61 -7.03
C MET A 80 -6.42 5.57 -8.15
N GLY A 81 -5.83 5.05 -9.23
CA GLY A 81 -5.34 5.84 -10.35
C GLY A 81 -4.11 6.70 -10.01
N LEU A 82 -3.36 6.33 -8.97
CA LEU A 82 -2.21 7.09 -8.50
C LEU A 82 -0.94 6.66 -9.23
N LYS A 83 -0.23 7.63 -9.82
CA LYS A 83 1.07 7.39 -10.43
C LYS A 83 2.09 7.06 -9.34
N CYS A 84 2.68 5.87 -9.41
CA CYS A 84 3.59 5.35 -8.40
C CYS A 84 4.92 4.85 -9.01
N GLY A 85 5.52 5.64 -9.90
CA GLY A 85 6.72 5.23 -10.65
C GLY A 85 7.91 4.82 -9.79
N GLN A 86 8.16 5.52 -8.67
CA GLN A 86 9.23 5.14 -7.74
C GLN A 86 8.92 3.83 -7.00
N LEU A 87 7.67 3.63 -6.55
CA LEU A 87 7.22 2.39 -5.92
C LEU A 87 7.36 1.21 -6.88
N LEU A 88 6.91 1.36 -8.13
CA LEU A 88 7.03 0.34 -9.17
C LEU A 88 8.50 0.04 -9.50
N GLY A 89 9.34 1.08 -9.61
CA GLY A 89 10.77 0.92 -9.83
C GLY A 89 11.46 0.13 -8.72
N GLN A 90 11.20 0.47 -7.45
CA GLN A 90 11.75 -0.27 -6.31
C GLN A 90 11.18 -1.69 -6.20
N THR A 91 9.89 -1.87 -6.50
CA THR A 91 9.25 -3.19 -6.54
C THR A 91 9.91 -4.08 -7.59
N ALA A 92 10.14 -3.56 -8.79
CA ALA A 92 10.81 -4.27 -9.85
C ALA A 92 12.24 -4.63 -9.45
N GLU A 93 13.00 -3.70 -8.87
CA GLU A 93 14.37 -3.94 -8.39
C GLU A 93 14.42 -5.09 -7.37
N VAL A 94 13.54 -5.07 -6.36
CA VAL A 94 13.56 -6.03 -5.25
C VAL A 94 13.01 -7.41 -5.65
N LEU A 95 11.98 -7.46 -6.51
CA LEU A 95 11.33 -8.71 -6.90
C LEU A 95 11.94 -9.38 -8.12
N SER A 96 12.62 -8.65 -9.02
CA SER A 96 13.28 -9.23 -10.21
C SER A 96 14.10 -10.50 -9.93
N PRO A 97 15.01 -10.52 -8.92
CA PRO A 97 15.78 -11.74 -8.62
C PRO A 97 14.95 -12.88 -8.00
N ARG A 98 13.69 -12.61 -7.63
CA ARG A 98 12.82 -13.51 -6.86
C ARG A 98 11.50 -13.82 -7.57
N LEU A 99 11.31 -13.38 -8.82
CA LEU A 99 10.04 -13.49 -9.54
C LEU A 99 9.44 -14.90 -9.54
N ARG A 100 10.27 -15.93 -9.66
CA ARG A 100 9.84 -17.35 -9.65
C ARG A 100 9.27 -17.82 -8.30
N THR A 101 9.47 -17.04 -7.24
CA THR A 101 9.04 -17.35 -5.86
C THR A 101 7.93 -16.43 -5.35
N VAL A 102 7.53 -15.44 -6.15
CA VAL A 102 6.38 -14.59 -5.84
C VAL A 102 5.13 -15.45 -5.90
N THR A 103 4.23 -15.25 -4.94
CA THR A 103 2.98 -16.01 -4.86
C THR A 103 2.04 -15.67 -6.02
N ASP A 104 1.09 -16.55 -6.32
CA ASP A 104 0.07 -16.33 -7.35
C ASP A 104 -0.68 -15.00 -7.12
N TRP A 105 -1.05 -14.71 -5.87
CA TRP A 105 -1.66 -13.43 -5.51
C TRP A 105 -0.74 -12.24 -5.78
N GLY A 106 0.52 -12.33 -5.33
CA GLY A 106 1.51 -11.28 -5.54
C GLY A 106 1.71 -10.98 -7.04
N LEU A 107 1.79 -12.01 -7.88
CA LEU A 107 1.88 -11.84 -9.33
C LEU A 107 0.65 -11.12 -9.90
N CYS A 108 -0.55 -11.58 -9.55
CA CYS A 108 -1.80 -10.95 -10.01
C CYS A 108 -1.95 -9.50 -9.54
N ALA A 109 -1.54 -9.18 -8.31
CA ALA A 109 -1.63 -7.83 -7.77
C ALA A 109 -0.66 -6.86 -8.47
N LEU A 110 0.52 -7.34 -8.87
CA LEU A 110 1.57 -6.53 -9.50
C LEU A 110 1.30 -6.18 -10.98
N VAL A 111 0.38 -6.89 -11.65
CA VAL A 111 0.05 -6.65 -13.07
C VAL A 111 -1.14 -5.71 -13.30
N TRP A 112 -1.79 -5.24 -12.23
CA TRP A 112 -2.84 -4.20 -12.29
C TRP A 112 -2.29 -2.82 -12.65
#